data_AF-A0A350ATF1-F1
#
_entry.id   AF-A0A350ATF1-F1
#
_cell.length_a   1.000
_cell.length_b   1.000
_cell.length_c   1.000
_cell.angle_alpha   90.00
_cell.angle_beta   90.00
_cell.angle_gamma   90.00
#
_symmetry.space_group_name_H-M   'P 1'
#
loop_
_entity.id
_entity.type
_entity.pdbx_description
1 polymer ?
#
loop_
_entity_poly.entity_id
_entity_poly.type
_entity_poly.pdbx_seq_one_letter_code
_entity_poly.pdbx_strand_id
1 'polypeptide(L)'
;EAPLALFPKDASENRLCLSKWLLKVLREQSRAEGKKPNVPKLWTLDCIEKEILPQMPALARGGRSVGLTERGDTLLVQLDYGDAQIHAFKDLAGKGLLNPKLRKRHIAGSELSAGSPSQRSTQTTPRSVAEQWHALGLIDTDGLPTRRGVLFSFFNHGEGLAVAAALEEPNYSIDEILYDLANIRAGHRFHALALAGRPLAALCQERYGLRTLSGYLRRGLPEDYGDGASEILYNIEHQSSRAEAYLDEDLSRGDIERARVEWRSLIAHVATAPDYDWDRWLELKQACQVYLQKHASGLPFENLPPLTRQQRKR
;
A
#
# COMPACT_ATOMS: atom_id res chain seq x y z
N GLU A 1 7.82 15.56 -33.64
CA GLU A 1 6.99 15.26 -34.82
C GLU A 1 6.49 13.82 -34.71
N ALA A 2 5.26 13.53 -35.13
CA ALA A 2 4.68 12.20 -35.10
C ALA A 2 4.10 11.83 -36.48
N PRO A 3 4.30 10.60 -36.99
CA PRO A 3 3.82 10.21 -38.32
C PRO A 3 2.32 9.93 -38.30
N LEU A 4 1.53 10.70 -39.05
CA LEU A 4 0.08 10.52 -39.15
C LEU A 4 -0.30 9.51 -40.22
N ALA A 5 0.23 9.66 -41.43
CA ALA A 5 -0.17 8.85 -42.57
C ALA A 5 0.93 8.75 -43.63
N LEU A 6 0.82 7.76 -44.50
CA LEU A 6 1.69 7.55 -45.66
C LEU A 6 0.94 7.96 -46.94
N PHE A 7 1.64 8.64 -47.84
CA PHE A 7 1.16 8.93 -49.18
C PHE A 7 1.15 7.66 -50.03
N PRO A 8 0.13 7.48 -50.89
CA PRO A 8 0.07 6.33 -51.78
C PRO A 8 1.18 6.39 -52.83
N LYS A 9 1.63 5.22 -53.28
CA LYS A 9 2.68 5.11 -54.32
C LYS A 9 2.16 5.42 -55.73
N ASP A 10 0.85 5.29 -55.93
CA ASP A 10 0.18 5.57 -57.20
C ASP A 10 -0.49 6.95 -57.15
N ALA A 11 -0.13 7.83 -58.08
CA ALA A 11 -0.60 9.22 -58.12
C ALA A 11 -2.10 9.40 -58.40
N SER A 12 -2.83 8.32 -58.73
CA SER A 12 -4.27 8.33 -58.96
C SER A 12 -5.12 8.17 -57.69
N GLU A 13 -4.51 7.84 -56.55
CA GLU A 13 -5.22 7.60 -55.29
C GLU A 13 -5.13 8.82 -54.36
N ASN A 14 -6.24 9.51 -54.10
CA ASN A 14 -6.30 10.71 -53.24
C ASN A 14 -6.49 10.36 -51.75
N ARG A 15 -6.08 9.16 -51.31
CA ARG A 15 -6.28 8.68 -49.93
C ARG A 15 -4.95 8.28 -49.31
N LEU A 16 -4.73 8.80 -48.11
CA LEU A 16 -3.58 8.57 -47.26
C LEU A 16 -3.81 7.33 -46.40
N CYS A 17 -2.78 6.50 -46.23
CA CYS A 17 -2.84 5.35 -45.33
C CYS A 17 -2.42 5.77 -43.92
N LEU A 18 -3.32 5.72 -42.94
CA LEU A 18 -2.98 6.06 -41.56
C LEU A 18 -1.86 5.18 -41.01
N SER A 19 -1.03 5.77 -40.15
CA SER A 19 0.05 5.08 -39.49
C SER A 19 -0.48 4.02 -38.50
N LYS A 20 0.31 2.97 -38.26
CA LYS A 20 -0.11 1.84 -37.42
C LYS A 20 -0.42 2.26 -35.98
N TRP A 21 0.33 3.21 -35.42
CA TRP A 21 0.11 3.67 -34.04
C TRP A 21 -1.20 4.44 -33.93
N LEU A 22 -1.50 5.32 -34.89
CA LEU A 22 -2.71 6.13 -34.90
C LEU A 22 -3.97 5.26 -35.04
N LEU A 23 -3.92 4.26 -35.91
CA LEU A 23 -4.98 3.23 -36.02
C LEU A 23 -5.19 2.47 -34.71
N LYS A 24 -4.11 2.15 -33.98
CA LYS A 24 -4.20 1.45 -32.70
C LYS A 24 -4.91 2.32 -31.66
N VAL A 25 -4.51 3.57 -31.53
CA VAL A 25 -5.08 4.51 -30.54
C VAL A 25 -6.56 4.80 -30.85
N LEU A 26 -6.93 5.07 -32.10
CA LEU A 26 -8.33 5.32 -32.49
C LEU A 26 -9.25 4.11 -32.22
N ARG A 27 -8.73 2.88 -32.38
CA ARG A 27 -9.47 1.65 -32.04
C ARG A 27 -9.61 1.46 -30.54
N GLU A 28 -8.59 1.80 -29.76
CA GLU A 28 -8.64 1.77 -28.30
C GLU A 28 -9.66 2.78 -27.76
N GLN A 29 -9.70 4.00 -28.30
CA GLN A 29 -10.70 5.01 -27.97
C GLN A 29 -12.12 4.53 -28.30
N SER A 30 -12.34 3.97 -29.50
CA SER A 30 -13.64 3.41 -29.90
C SER A 30 -14.12 2.31 -28.94
N ARG A 31 -13.20 1.47 -28.45
CA ARG A 31 -13.49 0.40 -27.48
C ARG A 31 -13.81 0.96 -26.09
N ALA A 32 -13.09 1.99 -25.65
CA ALA A 32 -13.36 2.67 -24.38
C ALA A 32 -14.76 3.31 -24.37
N GLU A 33 -15.24 3.77 -25.53
CA GLU A 33 -16.61 4.25 -25.72
C GLU A 33 -17.66 3.13 -25.91
N GLY A 34 -17.27 1.86 -25.78
CA GLY A 34 -18.18 0.70 -25.93
C GLY A 34 -18.59 0.38 -27.37
N LYS A 35 -17.98 1.01 -28.38
CA LYS A 35 -18.30 0.81 -29.80
C LYS A 35 -17.41 -0.27 -30.43
N LYS A 36 -17.93 -0.98 -31.45
CA LYS A 36 -17.09 -1.85 -32.29
C LYS A 36 -16.12 -0.97 -33.11
N PRO A 37 -14.80 -1.20 -33.05
CA PRO A 37 -13.83 -0.34 -33.69
C PRO A 37 -13.84 -0.53 -35.23
N ASN A 38 -14.60 0.30 -35.93
CA ASN A 38 -14.62 0.35 -37.39
C ASN A 38 -13.87 1.59 -37.91
N VAL A 39 -12.54 1.60 -37.71
CA VAL A 39 -11.68 2.71 -38.16
C VAL A 39 -11.10 2.35 -39.54
N PRO A 40 -11.45 3.08 -40.62
CA PRO A 40 -10.90 2.83 -41.95
C PRO A 40 -9.40 3.10 -41.98
N LYS A 41 -8.66 2.38 -42.82
CA LYS A 41 -7.21 2.53 -42.96
C LYS A 41 -6.82 3.69 -43.89
N LEU A 42 -7.71 4.02 -44.83
CA LEU A 42 -7.50 5.02 -45.87
C LEU A 42 -8.36 6.25 -45.58
N TRP A 43 -7.73 7.42 -45.53
CA TRP A 43 -8.35 8.71 -45.17
C TRP A 43 -7.94 9.79 -46.17
N THR A 44 -8.81 10.76 -46.45
CA THR A 44 -8.42 11.96 -47.22
C THR A 44 -7.71 12.96 -46.32
N LEU A 45 -6.88 13.82 -46.91
CA LEU A 45 -6.16 14.87 -46.17
C LEU A 45 -7.12 15.79 -45.39
N ASP A 46 -8.22 16.21 -46.02
CA ASP A 46 -9.26 17.04 -45.38
C ASP A 46 -9.90 16.38 -44.14
N CYS A 47 -10.14 15.06 -44.18
CA CYS A 47 -10.67 14.33 -43.02
C CYS A 47 -9.64 14.21 -41.90
N ILE A 48 -8.35 14.03 -42.22
CA ILE A 48 -7.28 14.02 -41.21
C ILE A 48 -7.18 15.38 -40.53
N GLU A 49 -7.27 16.47 -41.29
CA GLU A 49 -7.20 17.83 -40.76
C GLU A 49 -8.40 18.20 -39.89
N LYS A 50 -9.62 17.77 -40.26
CA LYS A 50 -10.83 18.11 -39.51
C LYS A 50 -11.10 17.20 -38.32
N GLU A 51 -10.83 15.90 -38.44
CA GLU A 51 -11.23 14.93 -37.42
C GLU A 51 -10.06 14.52 -36.50
N ILE A 52 -8.86 14.36 -37.05
CA ILE A 52 -7.71 13.81 -36.30
C ILE A 52 -6.91 14.93 -35.63
N LEU A 53 -6.56 16.00 -36.34
CA LEU A 53 -5.75 17.11 -35.81
C LEU A 53 -6.29 17.71 -34.49
N PRO A 54 -7.60 17.98 -34.34
CA PRO A 54 -8.14 18.51 -33.09
C PRO A 54 -8.04 17.54 -31.91
N GLN A 55 -8.04 16.23 -32.19
CA GLN A 55 -7.95 15.18 -31.18
C GLN A 55 -6.50 14.78 -30.86
N MET A 56 -5.52 15.29 -31.61
CA MET A 56 -4.11 14.96 -31.43
C MET A 56 -3.58 15.12 -30.01
N PRO A 57 -3.93 16.16 -29.22
CA PRO A 57 -3.48 16.26 -27.84
C PRO A 57 -3.92 15.06 -26.98
N ALA A 58 -5.12 14.53 -27.19
CA ALA A 58 -5.59 13.33 -26.51
C ALA A 58 -4.90 12.06 -27.06
N LEU A 59 -4.81 11.94 -28.38
CA LEU A 59 -4.25 10.76 -29.06
C LEU A 59 -2.74 10.58 -28.80
N ALA A 60 -1.99 11.68 -28.71
CA ALA A 60 -0.56 11.69 -28.42
C ALA A 60 -0.23 11.76 -26.92
N ARG A 61 -1.25 11.67 -26.05
CA ARG A 61 -1.12 11.77 -24.58
C ARG A 61 -0.42 13.06 -24.12
N GLY A 62 -0.78 14.17 -24.76
CA GLY A 62 -0.26 15.50 -24.51
C GLY A 62 0.25 16.18 -25.77
N GLY A 63 0.53 17.48 -25.64
CA GLY A 63 1.11 18.32 -26.68
C GLY A 63 0.08 18.96 -27.61
N ARG A 64 0.32 20.23 -27.98
CA ARG A 64 -0.53 20.99 -28.91
C ARG A 64 -0.08 20.76 -30.35
N SER A 65 -1.01 20.52 -31.26
CA SER A 65 -0.71 20.47 -32.70
C SER A 65 -0.33 21.87 -33.21
N VAL A 66 0.88 21.99 -33.75
CA VAL A 66 1.44 23.25 -34.27
C VAL A 66 1.27 23.33 -35.79
N GLY A 67 1.36 22.20 -36.48
CA GLY A 67 1.22 22.16 -37.93
C GLY A 67 1.43 20.76 -38.52
N LEU A 68 1.18 20.65 -39.82
CA LEU A 68 1.49 19.48 -40.61
C LEU A 68 2.76 19.73 -41.43
N THR A 69 3.54 18.68 -41.62
CA THR A 69 4.74 18.73 -42.45
C THR A 69 4.83 17.45 -43.26
N GLU A 70 5.19 17.59 -44.53
CA GLU A 70 5.47 16.46 -45.40
C GLU A 70 6.98 16.20 -45.42
N ARG A 71 7.38 14.94 -45.18
CA ARG A 71 8.75 14.49 -45.41
C ARG A 71 8.74 13.16 -46.14
N GLY A 72 9.22 13.18 -47.39
CA GLY A 72 9.22 12.01 -48.25
C GLY A 72 7.79 11.55 -48.55
N ASP A 73 7.48 10.30 -48.23
CA ASP A 73 6.16 9.68 -48.42
C ASP A 73 5.31 9.72 -47.14
N THR A 74 5.66 10.52 -46.13
CA THR A 74 5.00 10.54 -44.82
C THR A 74 4.47 11.93 -44.47
N LEU A 75 3.18 11.98 -44.11
CA LEU A 75 2.55 13.12 -43.46
C LEU A 75 2.85 13.09 -41.95
N LEU A 76 3.52 14.12 -41.45
CA LEU A 76 3.90 14.28 -40.05
C LEU A 76 3.09 15.41 -39.41
N VAL A 77 2.78 15.27 -38.13
CA VAL A 77 2.28 16.36 -37.30
C VAL A 77 3.38 16.86 -36.37
N GLN A 78 3.51 18.17 -36.28
CA GLN A 78 4.35 18.83 -35.30
C GLN A 78 3.54 19.04 -34.02
N LEU A 79 4.08 18.52 -32.91
CA LEU A 79 3.46 18.60 -31.59
C LEU A 79 4.40 19.36 -30.67
N ASP A 80 3.86 20.37 -30.00
CA ASP A 80 4.54 21.15 -28.98
C ASP A 80 4.14 20.64 -27.59
N TYR A 81 5.12 20.15 -26.84
CA TYR A 81 4.93 19.58 -25.50
C TYR A 81 5.24 20.56 -24.36
N GLY A 82 5.43 21.86 -24.65
CA GLY A 82 5.78 22.86 -23.63
C GLY A 82 4.85 22.88 -22.41
N ASP A 83 3.54 22.77 -22.65
CA ASP A 83 2.51 22.78 -21.59
C ASP A 83 2.02 21.37 -21.20
N ALA A 84 2.69 20.31 -21.68
CA ALA A 84 2.23 18.94 -21.43
C ALA A 84 2.49 18.54 -19.97
N GLN A 85 1.43 18.19 -19.25
CA GLN A 85 1.52 17.64 -17.90
C GLN A 85 1.72 16.12 -17.96
N ILE A 86 2.70 15.63 -17.21
CA ILE A 86 3.02 14.21 -17.12
C ILE A 86 3.25 13.81 -15.67
N HIS A 87 2.88 12.58 -15.31
CA HIS A 87 3.20 12.03 -14.00
C HIS A 87 4.69 11.73 -13.91
N ALA A 88 5.33 12.18 -12.83
CA ALA A 88 6.75 12.01 -12.56
C ALA A 88 6.95 11.44 -11.15
N PHE A 89 8.05 10.73 -10.94
CA PHE A 89 8.46 10.35 -9.59
C PHE A 89 9.04 11.57 -8.89
N LYS A 90 8.61 11.90 -7.67
CA LYS A 90 9.23 12.98 -6.89
C LYS A 90 10.51 12.45 -6.22
N ASP A 91 11.60 13.21 -6.26
CA ASP A 91 12.78 12.95 -5.44
C ASP A 91 12.64 13.55 -4.02
N LEU A 92 13.65 13.35 -3.16
CA LEU A 92 13.67 13.88 -1.79
C LEU A 92 13.68 15.43 -1.73
N ALA A 93 14.00 16.11 -2.83
CA ALA A 93 13.95 17.56 -2.95
C ALA A 93 12.64 18.05 -3.62
N GLY A 94 11.67 17.14 -3.83
CA GLY A 94 10.39 17.44 -4.47
C GLY A 94 10.46 17.67 -5.98
N LYS A 95 11.60 17.39 -6.63
CA LYS A 95 11.77 17.55 -8.08
C LYS A 95 11.24 16.32 -8.82
N GLY A 96 10.50 16.56 -9.90
CA GLY A 96 9.98 15.50 -10.76
C GLY A 96 11.08 14.84 -11.58
N LEU A 97 11.15 13.52 -11.52
CA LEU A 97 12.02 12.67 -12.30
C LEU A 97 11.20 11.88 -13.32
N LEU A 98 11.59 12.00 -14.59
CA LEU A 98 11.01 11.26 -15.70
C LEU A 98 11.89 10.05 -16.02
N ASN A 99 11.28 8.86 -16.03
CA ASN A 99 11.99 7.59 -16.23
C ASN A 99 13.31 7.50 -15.44
N PRO A 100 13.28 7.74 -14.10
CA PRO A 100 14.49 7.67 -13.30
C PRO A 100 15.15 6.29 -13.46
N LYS A 101 16.48 6.26 -13.46
CA LYS A 101 17.23 5.00 -13.44
C LYS A 101 16.88 4.23 -12.16
N LEU A 102 16.09 3.18 -12.31
CA LEU A 102 15.71 2.33 -11.20
C LEU A 102 16.91 1.49 -10.77
N ARG A 103 17.44 1.75 -9.57
CA ARG A 103 18.45 0.89 -8.96
C ARG A 103 17.74 -0.22 -8.19
N LYS A 104 17.88 -1.45 -8.66
CA LYS A 104 17.62 -2.63 -7.82
C LYS A 104 18.79 -2.75 -6.85
N ARG A 105 18.57 -2.42 -5.58
CA ARG A 105 19.57 -2.59 -4.52
C ARG A 105 19.17 -3.79 -3.67
N HIS A 106 20.10 -4.71 -3.49
CA HIS A 106 20.00 -5.71 -2.44
C HIS A 106 20.27 -5.01 -1.10
N ILE A 107 19.32 -5.09 -0.16
CA ILE A 107 19.44 -4.46 1.15
C ILE A 107 20.16 -5.47 2.05
N ALA A 108 21.37 -5.14 2.53
CA ALA A 108 22.06 -6.00 3.49
C ALA A 108 21.17 -6.18 4.73
N GLY A 109 20.92 -7.43 5.15
CA GLY A 109 19.87 -7.81 6.11
C GLY A 109 18.63 -8.47 5.48
N SER A 110 18.47 -8.42 4.15
CA SER A 110 17.52 -9.27 3.42
C SER A 110 18.04 -10.67 3.10
N GLU A 111 19.32 -10.91 3.38
CA GLU A 111 19.84 -12.27 3.53
C GLU A 111 19.61 -12.67 4.97
N LEU A 112 18.89 -13.79 5.13
CA LEU A 112 18.90 -14.59 6.34
C LEU A 112 20.33 -14.58 6.87
N SER A 113 20.51 -14.18 8.14
CA SER A 113 21.80 -14.24 8.82
C SER A 113 22.45 -15.59 8.51
N ALA A 114 23.45 -15.58 7.63
CA ALA A 114 24.25 -16.73 7.25
C ALA A 114 25.30 -16.99 8.36
N GLY A 115 24.85 -16.94 9.62
CA GLY A 115 25.64 -17.12 10.83
C GLY A 115 25.39 -18.46 11.54
N SER A 116 24.53 -19.33 10.99
CA SER A 116 24.33 -20.70 11.48
C SER A 116 24.56 -21.69 10.33
N PRO A 117 25.50 -22.66 10.44
CA PRO A 117 25.87 -23.57 9.34
C PRO A 117 24.82 -24.64 8.99
N SER A 118 23.56 -24.48 9.39
CA SER A 118 22.45 -25.35 9.02
C SER A 118 21.29 -24.51 8.51
N GLN A 119 20.76 -24.84 7.34
CA GLN A 119 19.62 -24.22 6.63
C GLN A 119 19.99 -23.20 5.55
N ARG A 120 20.57 -23.72 4.46
CA ARG A 120 20.24 -23.23 3.12
C ARG A 120 18.74 -23.47 2.89
N SER A 121 17.87 -22.56 3.32
CA SER A 121 16.49 -22.58 2.85
C SER A 121 16.46 -21.96 1.45
N THR A 122 16.53 -22.81 0.43
CA THR A 122 15.82 -22.55 -0.82
C THR A 122 14.45 -21.98 -0.46
N GLN A 123 14.05 -20.85 -1.05
CA GLN A 123 12.66 -20.35 -0.98
C GLN A 123 11.74 -21.36 -1.68
N THR A 124 11.54 -22.51 -1.05
CA THR A 124 10.48 -23.45 -1.37
C THR A 124 9.21 -22.77 -0.93
N THR A 125 8.35 -22.40 -1.88
CA THR A 125 6.99 -22.01 -1.55
C THR A 125 6.39 -23.14 -0.72
N PRO A 126 5.91 -22.85 0.51
CA PRO A 126 5.41 -23.89 1.39
C PRO A 126 4.26 -24.62 0.70
N ARG A 127 4.34 -25.94 0.66
CA ARG A 127 3.45 -26.81 -0.11
C ARG A 127 2.09 -26.97 0.57
N SER A 128 1.99 -26.66 1.86
CA SER A 128 0.74 -26.73 2.64
C SER A 128 0.64 -25.62 3.70
N VAL A 129 -0.55 -25.47 4.29
CA VAL A 129 -0.79 -24.55 5.43
C VAL A 129 -0.04 -25.01 6.68
N ALA A 130 0.00 -26.31 6.96
CA ALA A 130 0.74 -26.85 8.11
C ALA A 130 2.25 -26.56 7.99
N GLU A 131 2.82 -26.67 6.78
CA GLU A 131 4.21 -26.28 6.54
C GLU A 131 4.46 -24.78 6.82
N GLN A 132 3.49 -23.91 6.50
CA GLN A 132 3.58 -22.48 6.83
C GLN A 132 3.55 -22.25 8.34
N TRP A 133 2.63 -22.90 9.04
CA TRP A 133 2.50 -22.81 10.49
C TRP A 133 3.76 -23.32 11.20
N HIS A 134 4.31 -24.45 10.76
CA HIS A 134 5.57 -24.96 11.27
C HIS A 134 6.72 -23.99 10.97
N ALA A 135 6.80 -23.46 9.75
CA ALA A 135 7.84 -22.50 9.36
C ALA A 135 7.75 -21.15 10.09
N LEU A 136 6.58 -20.79 10.62
CA LEU A 136 6.33 -19.65 11.50
C LEU A 136 6.48 -20.00 12.99
N GLY A 137 6.76 -21.26 13.33
CA GLY A 137 6.86 -21.73 14.70
C GLY A 137 5.52 -21.73 15.46
N LEU A 138 4.38 -21.78 14.75
CA LEU A 138 3.05 -21.88 15.36
C LEU A 138 2.74 -23.32 15.81
N ILE A 139 3.27 -24.31 15.11
CA ILE A 139 3.18 -25.72 15.48
C ILE A 139 4.58 -26.34 15.52
N ASP A 140 4.76 -27.38 16.33
CA ASP A 140 5.98 -28.18 16.38
C ASP A 140 6.01 -29.29 15.32
N THR A 141 7.03 -30.15 15.37
CA THR A 141 7.22 -31.26 14.42
C THR A 141 6.12 -32.33 14.50
N ASP A 142 5.44 -32.43 15.64
CA ASP A 142 4.33 -33.37 15.87
C ASP A 142 2.97 -32.73 15.49
N GLY A 143 2.97 -31.46 15.08
CA GLY A 143 1.78 -30.70 14.71
C GLY A 143 1.01 -30.13 15.90
N LEU A 144 1.59 -30.13 17.10
CA LEU A 144 0.99 -29.54 18.28
C LEU A 144 1.26 -28.03 18.33
N PRO A 145 0.29 -27.22 18.81
CA PRO A 145 0.48 -25.78 18.90
C PRO A 145 1.58 -25.44 19.91
N THR A 146 2.53 -24.62 19.47
CA THR A 146 3.56 -24.04 20.35
C THR A 146 2.93 -22.93 21.21
N ARG A 147 3.70 -22.39 22.17
CA ARG A 147 3.32 -21.16 22.89
C ARG A 147 2.90 -20.03 21.94
N ARG A 148 3.69 -19.82 20.89
CA ARG A 148 3.41 -18.84 19.83
C ARG A 148 2.13 -19.17 19.10
N GLY A 149 1.91 -20.45 18.76
CA GLY A 149 0.69 -20.93 18.12
C GLY A 149 -0.57 -20.69 18.94
N VAL A 150 -0.50 -20.94 20.25
CA VAL A 150 -1.62 -20.67 21.17
C VAL A 150 -1.90 -19.17 21.22
N LEU A 151 -0.89 -18.34 21.46
CA LEU A 151 -1.09 -16.88 21.48
C LEU A 151 -1.62 -16.37 20.14
N PHE A 152 -1.04 -16.85 19.03
CA PHE A 152 -1.48 -16.52 17.68
C PHE A 152 -2.98 -16.79 17.47
N SER A 153 -3.48 -17.92 18.00
CA SER A 153 -4.89 -18.30 17.87
C SER A 153 -5.88 -17.34 18.53
N PHE A 154 -5.41 -16.47 19.42
CA PHE A 154 -6.26 -15.44 20.04
C PHE A 154 -6.55 -14.29 19.09
N PHE A 155 -5.77 -14.12 18.02
CA PHE A 155 -5.85 -12.97 17.13
C PHE A 155 -6.26 -13.37 15.71
N ASN A 156 -6.53 -12.35 14.90
CA ASN A 156 -6.79 -12.52 13.49
C ASN A 156 -5.51 -12.23 12.67
N HIS A 157 -5.34 -12.94 11.56
CA HIS A 157 -4.31 -12.63 10.54
C HIS A 157 -2.90 -12.59 11.16
N GLY A 158 -2.06 -11.62 10.78
CA GLY A 158 -0.69 -11.48 11.27
C GLY A 158 -0.52 -10.85 12.65
N GLU A 159 -1.59 -10.42 13.31
CA GLU A 159 -1.52 -9.65 14.56
C GLU A 159 -0.87 -10.45 15.68
N GLY A 160 -1.30 -11.70 15.85
CA GLY A 160 -0.77 -12.60 16.86
C GLY A 160 0.71 -12.92 16.65
N LEU A 161 1.22 -12.84 15.42
CA LEU A 161 2.65 -12.98 15.15
C LEU A 161 3.42 -11.76 15.68
N ALA A 162 2.93 -10.54 15.46
CA ALA A 162 3.58 -9.35 15.99
C ALA A 162 3.56 -9.32 17.52
N VAL A 163 2.41 -9.62 18.14
CA VAL A 163 2.28 -9.68 19.60
C VAL A 163 3.18 -10.77 20.19
N ALA A 164 3.24 -11.95 19.56
CA ALA A 164 4.14 -13.00 20.01
C ALA A 164 5.63 -12.60 19.89
N ALA A 165 6.03 -11.98 18.77
CA ALA A 165 7.41 -11.53 18.59
C ALA A 165 7.81 -10.50 19.66
N ALA A 166 6.88 -9.60 20.02
CA ALA A 166 7.09 -8.62 21.08
C ALA A 166 7.27 -9.28 22.46
N LEU A 167 6.37 -10.20 22.83
CA LEU A 167 6.37 -10.84 24.13
C LEU A 167 7.52 -11.85 24.29
N GLU A 168 7.96 -12.49 23.21
CA GLU A 168 9.10 -13.40 23.22
C GLU A 168 10.45 -12.68 23.36
N GLU A 169 10.51 -11.34 23.26
CA GLU A 169 11.69 -10.55 23.57
C GLU A 169 11.68 -10.14 25.06
N PRO A 170 12.56 -10.70 25.91
CA PRO A 170 12.48 -10.48 27.36
C PRO A 170 12.72 -9.04 27.80
N ASN A 171 13.59 -8.32 27.07
CA ASN A 171 14.01 -6.96 27.42
C ASN A 171 13.06 -5.88 26.89
N TYR A 172 12.02 -6.27 26.15
CA TYR A 172 11.07 -5.33 25.59
C TYR A 172 10.02 -4.95 26.65
N SER A 173 9.93 -3.66 26.97
CA SER A 173 9.01 -3.19 28.02
C SER A 173 7.54 -3.41 27.64
N ILE A 174 6.73 -3.90 28.58
CA ILE A 174 5.28 -4.07 28.38
C ILE A 174 4.59 -2.74 28.04
N ASP A 175 5.03 -1.64 28.65
CA ASP A 175 4.51 -0.31 28.36
C ASP A 175 4.85 0.14 26.92
N GLU A 176 6.02 -0.22 26.41
CA GLU A 176 6.37 0.06 25.03
C GLU A 176 5.58 -0.81 24.06
N ILE A 177 5.40 -2.10 24.37
CA ILE A 177 4.57 -3.02 23.59
C ILE A 177 3.15 -2.47 23.47
N LEU A 178 2.55 -2.00 24.57
CA LEU A 178 1.21 -1.41 24.59
C LEU A 178 1.04 -0.31 23.52
N TYR A 179 2.01 0.59 23.41
CA TYR A 179 2.00 1.65 22.39
C TYR A 179 2.32 1.12 20.99
N ASP A 180 3.24 0.17 20.87
CA ASP A 180 3.68 -0.38 19.58
C ASP A 180 2.62 -1.29 18.93
N LEU A 181 1.61 -1.75 19.70
CA LEU A 181 0.37 -2.32 19.15
C LEU A 181 -0.29 -1.40 18.12
N ALA A 182 -0.12 -0.07 18.23
CA ALA A 182 -0.66 0.89 17.27
C ALA A 182 -0.15 0.65 15.85
N ASN A 183 1.08 0.16 15.70
CA ASN A 183 1.67 -0.06 14.38
C ASN A 183 1.01 -1.23 13.64
N ILE A 184 0.45 -2.22 14.35
CA ILE A 184 0.02 -3.50 13.76
C ILE A 184 -1.07 -3.32 12.69
N ARG A 185 -2.00 -2.36 12.89
CA ARG A 185 -3.12 -2.07 11.97
C ARG A 185 -3.13 -0.64 11.44
N ALA A 186 -2.02 0.09 11.60
CA ALA A 186 -1.94 1.50 11.23
C ALA A 186 -1.92 1.73 9.71
N GLY A 187 -1.55 0.75 8.91
CA GLY A 187 -1.51 0.85 7.46
C GLY A 187 -0.32 1.66 6.91
N HIS A 188 -0.10 1.54 5.61
CA HIS A 188 1.14 1.97 4.94
C HIS A 188 1.45 3.48 4.97
N ARG A 189 0.47 4.35 5.29
CA ARG A 189 0.61 5.82 5.24
C ARG A 189 1.48 6.41 6.35
N PHE A 190 1.80 5.63 7.38
CA PHE A 190 2.61 6.08 8.50
C PHE A 190 4.12 6.02 8.24
N HIS A 191 4.54 5.28 7.19
CA HIS A 191 5.95 4.95 6.92
C HIS A 191 6.89 6.14 6.76
N ALA A 192 6.42 7.28 6.26
CA ALA A 192 7.24 8.46 6.01
C ALA A 192 7.77 9.11 7.30
N LEU A 193 7.10 8.85 8.43
CA LEU A 193 7.38 9.43 9.74
C LEU A 193 7.98 8.41 10.72
N ALA A 194 8.29 7.19 10.26
CA ALA A 194 8.94 6.17 11.06
C ALA A 194 10.31 6.68 11.53
N LEU A 195 10.40 7.07 12.80
CA LEU A 195 11.67 7.27 13.48
C LEU A 195 12.24 5.87 13.77
N ALA A 196 13.55 5.69 13.65
CA ALA A 196 14.21 4.38 13.76
C ALA A 196 14.19 3.75 15.19
N GLY A 197 13.21 4.12 16.03
CA GLY A 197 13.26 3.95 17.49
C GLY A 197 12.46 2.78 18.05
N ARG A 198 11.44 2.24 17.37
CA ARG A 198 10.60 1.17 17.94
C ARG A 198 11.04 -0.22 17.47
N PRO A 199 11.28 -1.18 18.39
CA PRO A 199 11.92 -2.45 18.05
C PRO A 199 10.97 -3.47 17.38
N LEU A 200 9.65 -3.29 17.48
CA LEU A 200 8.66 -4.31 17.05
C LEU A 200 8.87 -4.78 15.61
N ALA A 201 9.12 -3.86 14.67
CA ALA A 201 9.34 -4.21 13.28
C ALA A 201 10.58 -5.09 13.10
N ALA A 202 11.69 -4.73 13.76
CA ALA A 202 12.93 -5.49 13.73
C ALA A 202 12.76 -6.87 14.37
N LEU A 203 12.08 -6.96 15.52
CA LEU A 203 11.80 -8.22 16.21
C LEU A 203 10.97 -9.16 15.33
N CYS A 204 9.92 -8.65 14.68
CA CYS A 204 9.11 -9.44 13.76
C CYS A 204 9.96 -10.00 12.59
N GLN A 205 10.79 -9.15 11.99
CA GLN A 205 11.66 -9.54 10.87
C GLN A 205 12.76 -10.51 11.30
N GLU A 206 13.31 -10.38 12.50
CA GLU A 206 14.27 -11.32 13.07
C GLU A 206 13.64 -12.69 13.30
N ARG A 207 12.42 -12.73 13.87
CA ARG A 207 11.73 -13.99 14.21
C ARG A 207 11.15 -14.71 12.99
N TYR A 208 10.61 -13.97 12.02
CA TYR A 208 9.89 -14.55 10.89
C TYR A 208 10.67 -14.49 9.57
N GLY A 209 11.79 -13.77 9.55
CA GLY A 209 12.51 -13.41 8.33
C GLY A 209 11.71 -12.44 7.46
N LEU A 210 12.30 -12.00 6.34
CA LEU A 210 11.62 -11.11 5.37
C LEU A 210 10.63 -11.86 4.46
N ARG A 211 9.93 -12.86 4.99
CA ARG A 211 8.99 -13.70 4.24
C ARG A 211 7.70 -12.94 3.96
N THR A 212 7.07 -13.26 2.83
CA THR A 212 5.72 -12.78 2.50
C THR A 212 4.80 -14.00 2.40
N LEU A 213 3.81 -14.06 3.29
CA LEU A 213 2.80 -15.09 3.40
C LEU A 213 1.44 -14.40 3.39
N SER A 214 0.68 -14.59 2.31
CA SER A 214 -0.61 -13.93 2.10
C SER A 214 -1.54 -14.13 3.30
N GLY A 215 -2.12 -13.05 3.81
CA GLY A 215 -3.01 -13.04 4.97
C GLY A 215 -2.32 -13.11 6.33
N TYR A 216 -0.99 -13.25 6.36
CA TYR A 216 -0.20 -13.27 7.59
C TYR A 216 0.84 -12.15 7.61
N LEU A 217 1.80 -12.20 6.69
CA LEU A 217 2.97 -11.34 6.70
C LEU A 217 3.30 -10.80 5.31
N ARG A 218 3.72 -9.54 5.25
CA ARG A 218 4.41 -8.92 4.13
C ARG A 218 5.81 -8.50 4.58
N ARG A 219 6.84 -9.12 4.01
CA ARG A 219 8.25 -8.88 4.37
C ARG A 219 8.54 -9.01 5.88
N GLY A 220 7.96 -10.02 6.52
CA GLY A 220 8.16 -10.30 7.94
C GLY A 220 7.30 -9.49 8.91
N LEU A 221 6.44 -8.60 8.41
CA LEU A 221 5.54 -7.75 9.21
C LEU A 221 4.07 -8.09 8.90
N PRO A 222 3.12 -7.84 9.81
CA PRO A 222 1.69 -7.85 9.48
C PRO A 222 1.38 -7.04 8.21
N GLU A 223 0.41 -7.48 7.41
CA GLU A 223 0.14 -6.85 6.10
C GLU A 223 -0.26 -5.38 6.21
N ASP A 224 -0.97 -5.03 7.29
CA ASP A 224 -1.42 -3.67 7.61
C ASP A 224 -0.48 -2.93 8.57
N TYR A 225 0.77 -3.39 8.71
CA TYR A 225 1.73 -2.73 9.57
C TYR A 225 2.06 -1.32 9.06
N GLY A 226 1.86 -0.32 9.92
CA GLY A 226 2.16 1.08 9.68
C GLY A 226 3.23 1.55 10.65
N ASP A 227 4.48 1.52 10.18
CA ASP A 227 5.64 1.94 10.96
C ASP A 227 5.57 3.45 11.27
N GLY A 228 5.72 3.85 12.54
CA GLY A 228 5.63 5.25 12.99
C GLY A 228 4.29 5.66 13.62
N ALA A 229 3.26 4.81 13.58
CA ALA A 229 1.96 5.14 14.17
C ALA A 229 2.01 5.23 15.69
N SER A 230 2.80 4.35 16.34
CA SER A 230 3.05 4.37 17.78
C SER A 230 3.54 5.73 18.26
N GLU A 231 4.52 6.32 17.56
CA GLU A 231 5.14 7.58 17.94
C GLU A 231 4.18 8.75 17.78
N ILE A 232 3.44 8.78 16.66
CA ILE A 232 2.44 9.81 16.41
C ILE A 232 1.36 9.76 17.49
N LEU A 233 0.79 8.58 17.77
CA LEU A 233 -0.25 8.44 18.77
C LEU A 233 0.26 8.74 20.19
N TYR A 234 1.47 8.28 20.53
CA TYR A 234 2.12 8.57 21.80
C TYR A 234 2.29 10.08 22.01
N ASN A 235 2.81 10.79 21.00
CA ASN A 235 3.03 12.25 21.07
C ASN A 235 1.73 13.03 21.19
N ILE A 236 0.67 12.59 20.50
CA ILE A 236 -0.64 13.23 20.59
C ILE A 236 -1.26 13.00 21.97
N GLU A 237 -1.19 11.78 22.51
CA GLU A 237 -1.76 11.44 23.81
C GLU A 237 -1.07 12.18 24.96
N HIS A 238 0.25 12.33 24.88
CA HIS A 238 1.06 13.07 25.85
C HIS A 238 1.15 14.58 25.57
N GLN A 239 0.30 15.10 24.66
CA GLN A 239 0.22 16.53 24.31
C GLN A 239 1.58 17.13 23.88
N SER A 240 2.50 16.30 23.44
CA SER A 240 3.84 16.70 22.97
C SER A 240 3.81 17.23 21.54
N SER A 241 2.79 16.84 20.77
CA SER A 241 2.50 17.37 19.44
C SER A 241 1.00 17.30 19.15
N ARG A 242 0.55 18.04 18.15
CA ARG A 242 -0.83 17.97 17.66
C ARG A 242 -0.90 17.14 16.38
N ALA A 243 -2.06 16.54 16.12
CA ALA A 243 -2.28 15.75 14.90
C ALA A 243 -1.95 16.56 13.63
N GLU A 244 -2.23 17.88 13.64
CA GLU A 244 -1.96 18.77 12.51
C GLU A 244 -0.47 18.86 12.12
N ALA A 245 0.45 18.58 13.04
CA ALA A 245 1.89 18.65 12.79
C ALA A 245 2.42 17.47 11.94
N TYR A 246 1.65 16.40 11.82
CA TYR A 246 2.04 15.18 11.08
C TYR A 246 1.32 15.05 9.74
N LEU A 247 0.41 15.95 9.40
CA LEU A 247 -0.37 15.87 8.17
C LEU A 247 0.49 16.26 6.97
N ASP A 248 0.41 15.47 5.90
CA ASP A 248 1.05 15.74 4.62
C ASP A 248 0.16 15.31 3.42
N GLU A 249 0.73 15.21 2.22
CA GLU A 249 -0.01 14.75 1.03
C GLU A 249 -0.52 13.30 1.16
N ASP A 250 0.14 12.46 1.96
CA ASP A 250 -0.09 11.03 2.08
C ASP A 250 -0.81 10.63 3.39
N LEU A 251 -0.53 11.30 4.51
CA LEU A 251 -1.11 11.06 5.83
C LEU A 251 -2.17 12.10 6.18
N SER A 252 -3.43 11.66 6.23
CA SER A 252 -4.57 12.50 6.58
C SER A 252 -4.97 12.39 8.06
N ARG A 253 -5.77 13.35 8.53
CA ARG A 253 -6.37 13.28 9.88
C ARG A 253 -7.23 12.02 10.05
N GLY A 254 -7.92 11.60 8.99
CA GLY A 254 -8.74 10.38 9.02
C GLY A 254 -7.91 9.12 9.25
N ASP A 255 -6.68 9.08 8.73
CA ASP A 255 -5.75 7.96 8.94
C ASP A 255 -5.30 7.87 10.41
N ILE A 256 -5.01 9.02 11.04
CA ILE A 256 -4.64 9.10 12.47
C ILE A 256 -5.80 8.65 13.36
N GLU A 257 -7.03 9.13 13.09
CA GLU A 257 -8.21 8.72 13.87
C GLU A 257 -8.50 7.23 13.68
N ARG A 258 -8.38 6.69 12.46
CA ARG A 258 -8.53 5.25 12.22
C ARG A 258 -7.48 4.45 12.98
N ALA A 259 -6.20 4.84 12.92
CA ALA A 259 -5.14 4.16 13.65
C ALA A 259 -5.38 4.17 15.17
N ARG A 260 -5.87 5.28 15.72
CA ARG A 260 -6.28 5.38 17.13
C ARG A 260 -7.40 4.40 17.47
N VAL A 261 -8.44 4.31 16.63
CA VAL A 261 -9.58 3.39 16.86
C VAL A 261 -9.12 1.93 16.78
N GLU A 262 -8.32 1.58 15.77
CA GLU A 262 -7.77 0.23 15.61
C GLU A 262 -6.85 -0.16 16.77
N TRP A 263 -5.99 0.76 17.21
CA TRP A 263 -5.13 0.54 18.37
C TRP A 263 -5.94 0.27 19.64
N ARG A 264 -6.96 1.08 19.93
CA ARG A 264 -7.86 0.86 21.09
C ARG A 264 -8.63 -0.45 20.97
N SER A 265 -9.06 -0.81 19.76
CA SER A 265 -9.71 -2.09 19.47
C SER A 265 -8.78 -3.26 19.80
N LEU A 266 -7.51 -3.18 19.38
CA LEU A 266 -6.50 -4.19 19.67
C LEU A 266 -6.15 -4.27 21.17
N ILE A 267 -6.06 -3.13 21.87
CA ILE A 267 -5.89 -3.11 23.33
C ILE A 267 -7.07 -3.80 24.02
N ALA A 268 -8.31 -3.50 23.63
CA ALA A 268 -9.50 -4.15 24.17
C ALA A 268 -9.52 -5.64 23.90
N HIS A 269 -9.11 -6.05 22.70
CA HIS A 269 -8.95 -7.44 22.33
C HIS A 269 -7.94 -8.16 23.24
N VAL A 270 -6.75 -7.59 23.44
CA VAL A 270 -5.73 -8.14 24.34
C VAL A 270 -6.26 -8.24 25.78
N ALA A 271 -6.86 -7.16 26.29
CA ALA A 271 -7.40 -7.10 27.65
C ALA A 271 -8.46 -8.19 27.94
N THR A 272 -9.21 -8.62 26.93
CA THR A 272 -10.33 -9.55 27.04
C THR A 272 -10.05 -10.95 26.48
N ALA A 273 -8.89 -11.14 25.84
CA ALA A 273 -8.47 -12.43 25.33
C ALA A 273 -8.34 -13.47 26.46
N PRO A 274 -8.29 -14.79 26.17
CA PRO A 274 -8.15 -15.82 27.18
C PRO A 274 -6.89 -15.67 28.05
N ASP A 275 -6.94 -16.19 29.27
CA ASP A 275 -5.73 -16.36 30.07
C ASP A 275 -4.87 -17.49 29.49
N TYR A 276 -3.56 -17.30 29.53
CA TYR A 276 -2.60 -18.30 29.12
C TYR A 276 -1.40 -18.19 30.06
N ASP A 277 -0.87 -19.35 30.47
CA ASP A 277 0.20 -19.46 31.46
C ASP A 277 1.54 -18.96 30.90
N TRP A 278 1.69 -17.63 30.89
CA TRP A 278 2.87 -16.91 30.47
C TRP A 278 2.86 -15.51 31.11
N ASP A 279 3.77 -15.28 32.05
CA ASP A 279 3.83 -14.04 32.84
C ASP A 279 3.76 -12.77 31.99
N ARG A 280 4.56 -12.68 30.93
CA ARG A 280 4.58 -11.50 30.05
C ARG A 280 3.26 -11.26 29.33
N TRP A 281 2.53 -12.33 28.97
CA TRP A 281 1.20 -12.21 28.38
C TRP A 281 0.21 -11.64 29.41
N LEU A 282 0.23 -12.17 30.63
CA LEU A 282 -0.62 -11.69 31.72
C LEU A 282 -0.30 -10.23 32.10
N GLU A 283 0.99 -9.85 32.12
CA GLU A 283 1.43 -8.47 32.31
C GLU A 283 0.91 -7.53 31.22
N LEU A 284 1.01 -7.93 29.94
CA LEU A 284 0.47 -7.13 28.84
C LEU A 284 -1.06 -6.98 28.93
N LYS A 285 -1.78 -8.07 29.26
CA LYS A 285 -3.23 -8.00 29.49
C LYS A 285 -3.57 -7.02 30.59
N GLN A 286 -2.86 -7.07 31.72
CA GLN A 286 -3.05 -6.17 32.84
C GLN A 286 -2.77 -4.72 32.44
N ALA A 287 -1.68 -4.45 31.71
CA ALA A 287 -1.36 -3.12 31.21
C ALA A 287 -2.46 -2.56 30.29
N CYS A 288 -2.96 -3.39 29.36
CA CYS A 288 -4.09 -3.04 28.48
C CYS A 288 -5.37 -2.73 29.28
N GLN A 289 -5.69 -3.52 30.31
CA GLN A 289 -6.85 -3.28 31.18
C GLN A 289 -6.74 -1.94 31.94
N VAL A 290 -5.57 -1.67 32.54
CA VAL A 290 -5.29 -0.42 33.25
C VAL A 290 -5.40 0.78 32.30
N TYR A 291 -4.84 0.67 31.10
CA TYR A 291 -4.94 1.71 30.08
C TYR A 291 -6.41 1.99 29.72
N LEU A 292 -7.23 0.95 29.46
CA LEU A 292 -8.64 1.13 29.14
C LEU A 292 -9.44 1.75 30.28
N GLN A 293 -9.16 1.39 31.53
CA GLN A 293 -9.81 2.00 32.70
C GLN A 293 -9.47 3.48 32.83
N LYS A 294 -8.19 3.84 32.67
CA LYS A 294 -7.71 5.23 32.73
C LYS A 294 -8.28 6.08 31.59
N HIS A 295 -8.40 5.48 30.41
CA HIS A 295 -8.91 6.13 29.19
C HIS A 295 -10.34 5.71 28.86
N ALA A 296 -11.13 5.36 29.89
CA ALA A 296 -12.56 5.16 29.83
C ALA A 296 -13.25 6.51 29.62
N SER A 297 -13.09 7.08 28.44
CA SER A 297 -13.96 8.14 27.97
C SER A 297 -15.33 7.51 27.76
N GLY A 298 -16.34 7.95 28.52
CA GLY A 298 -17.71 7.48 28.37
C GLY A 298 -18.08 7.46 26.89
N LEU A 299 -18.59 6.32 26.42
CA LEU A 299 -18.98 6.21 25.01
C LEU A 299 -19.96 7.35 24.70
N PRO A 300 -19.86 8.03 23.55
CA PRO A 300 -20.80 9.11 23.20
C PRO A 300 -22.28 8.65 23.19
N PHE A 301 -22.51 7.33 23.25
CA PHE A 301 -23.83 6.70 23.33
C PHE A 301 -24.35 6.49 24.76
N GLU A 302 -23.55 6.71 25.80
CA GLU A 302 -24.00 6.65 27.20
C GLU A 302 -24.93 7.82 27.57
N ASN A 303 -24.84 8.92 26.81
CA ASN A 303 -25.74 10.09 26.90
C ASN A 303 -26.60 10.22 25.63
N LEU A 304 -27.17 9.13 25.13
CA LEU A 304 -28.16 9.23 24.07
C LEU A 304 -29.40 9.99 24.57
N PRO A 305 -29.91 10.97 23.80
CA PRO A 305 -31.17 11.60 24.12
C PRO A 305 -32.28 10.53 24.17
N PRO A 306 -33.26 10.67 25.07
CA PRO A 306 -34.35 9.70 25.16
C PRO A 306 -35.09 9.61 23.82
N LEU A 307 -35.48 8.39 23.43
CA LEU A 307 -36.26 8.15 22.20
C LEU A 307 -37.48 9.07 22.14
N THR A 308 -37.65 9.77 21.02
CA THR A 308 -38.78 10.66 20.77
C THR A 308 -40.11 9.88 20.77
N ARG A 309 -41.24 10.57 21.02
CA ARG A 309 -42.58 9.94 21.01
C ARG A 309 -42.90 9.20 19.70
N GLN A 310 -42.38 9.67 18.56
CA GLN A 310 -42.58 9.04 17.25
C GLN A 310 -41.78 7.73 17.12
N GLN A 311 -40.54 7.70 17.62
CA GLN A 311 -39.69 6.50 17.61
C GLN A 311 -40.17 5.39 18.57
N ARG A 312 -41.05 5.72 19.52
CA ARG A 312 -41.66 4.75 20.46
C ARG A 312 -42.90 4.06 19.91
N LYS A 313 -43.44 4.51 18.78
CA LYS A 313 -44.55 3.85 18.11
C LYS A 313 -43.97 2.95 17.02
N ARG A 314 -43.96 1.63 17.29
CA ARG A 314 -43.72 0.60 16.27
C ARG A 314 -44.82 0.63 15.22
#